data_AF-Q1IQ30-F1
#
_entry.id   AF-Q1IQ30-F1
#
_cell.length_a   1.000
_cell.length_b   1.000
_cell.length_c   1.000
_cell.angle_alpha   90.00
_cell.angle_beta   90.00
_cell.angle_gamma   90.00
#
_symmetry.space_group_name_H-M   'P 1'
#
loop_
_entity.id
_entity.type
_entity.pdbx_description
1 polymer ?
#
loop_
_entity_poly.entity_id
_entity_poly.type
_entity_poly.pdbx_seq_one_letter_code
_entity_poly.pdbx_strand_id
1 'polypeptide(L)'
;MRLAAALLLGLVLCSPLLAQRKIGRDPLNAEEADKLRDTAQEPNERLKLYVGFARARLTSIQQVLADTKAKDRSKQLHDLLEDFATLCDEIGDNVETYHADKWDIRKSLKIVIEGSSEFQAELRAISEKTNGPEAPPDAEQYKFVLQDATESLNNYADDARHILQEQNALAKDKKLKKEE
;
A
#
# COMPACT_ATOMS: atom_id res chain seq x y z
N MET A 1 -61.36 -13.77 10.87
CA MET A 1 -60.95 -12.70 9.93
C MET A 1 -59.71 -12.02 10.49
N ARG A 2 -58.79 -11.66 9.61
CA ARG A 2 -57.33 -11.67 9.78
C ARG A 2 -56.81 -10.59 10.74
N LEU A 3 -55.89 -11.01 11.61
CA LEU A 3 -54.99 -10.18 12.43
C LEU A 3 -54.06 -9.39 11.48
N ALA A 4 -54.10 -8.05 11.52
CA ALA A 4 -53.17 -7.22 10.77
C ALA A 4 -51.94 -6.95 11.65
N ALA A 5 -50.86 -7.65 11.28
CA ALA A 5 -49.59 -7.66 11.97
C ALA A 5 -48.74 -6.42 11.68
N ALA A 6 -48.13 -5.92 12.75
CA ALA A 6 -46.75 -5.48 12.89
C ALA A 6 -46.18 -4.48 11.86
N LEU A 7 -46.03 -3.25 12.36
CA LEU A 7 -44.93 -2.33 12.08
C LEU A 7 -43.60 -3.10 11.93
N LEU A 8 -42.97 -3.04 10.76
CA LEU A 8 -41.54 -3.29 10.60
C LEU A 8 -40.92 -2.04 9.98
N LEU A 9 -40.44 -1.20 10.87
CA LEU A 9 -39.59 -0.04 10.60
C LEU A 9 -38.32 -0.57 9.93
N GLY A 10 -38.08 -0.18 8.68
CA GLY A 10 -36.88 -0.54 7.93
C GLY A 10 -35.64 0.04 8.61
N LEU A 11 -34.86 -0.84 9.25
CA LEU A 11 -33.53 -0.52 9.70
C LEU A 11 -32.62 -0.46 8.46
N VAL A 12 -32.38 0.75 7.96
CA VAL A 12 -31.31 1.01 7.01
C VAL A 12 -30.00 0.68 7.73
N LEU A 13 -29.44 -0.49 7.44
CA LEU A 13 -28.07 -0.83 7.78
C LEU A 13 -27.16 0.15 7.04
N CYS A 14 -26.78 1.24 7.68
CA CYS A 14 -25.53 1.92 7.37
C CYS A 14 -24.43 0.89 7.64
N SER A 15 -23.96 0.21 6.61
CA SER A 15 -22.69 -0.51 6.68
C SER A 15 -21.63 0.54 7.01
N PRO A 16 -20.98 0.50 8.19
CA PRO A 16 -19.75 1.25 8.30
C PRO A 16 -18.80 0.58 7.31
N LEU A 17 -18.35 1.33 6.31
CA LEU A 17 -17.10 1.05 5.59
C LEU A 17 -15.99 1.13 6.65
N LEU A 18 -15.89 0.09 7.47
CA LEU A 18 -14.75 -0.15 8.31
C LEU A 18 -13.64 -0.48 7.30
N ALA A 19 -12.90 0.55 6.89
CA ALA A 19 -11.49 0.36 6.65
C ALA A 19 -11.00 -0.52 7.81
N GLN A 20 -10.66 -1.77 7.52
CA GLN A 20 -10.11 -2.67 8.51
C GLN A 20 -8.87 -1.96 9.06
N ARG A 21 -9.00 -1.33 10.24
CA ARG A 21 -7.84 -0.87 10.98
C ARG A 21 -7.03 -2.12 11.26
N LYS A 22 -5.99 -2.36 10.46
CA LYS A 22 -4.95 -3.33 10.80
C LYS A 22 -4.50 -2.95 12.23
N ILE A 23 -4.32 -3.95 13.10
CA ILE A 23 -3.83 -3.73 14.46
C ILE A 23 -2.37 -3.30 14.31
N GLY A 24 -2.15 -2.00 14.12
CA GLY A 24 -0.87 -1.41 13.73
C GLY A 24 -0.97 0.11 13.63
N ARG A 25 0.17 0.75 13.39
CA ARG A 25 0.22 2.20 13.15
C ARG A 25 -0.50 2.54 11.84
N ASP A 26 -1.29 3.62 11.84
CA ASP A 26 -1.83 4.14 10.57
C ASP A 26 -0.66 4.73 9.76
N PRO A 27 -0.37 4.18 8.56
CA PRO A 27 0.76 4.65 7.80
C PRO A 27 0.49 5.99 7.12
N LEU A 28 -0.76 6.48 7.10
CA LEU A 28 -1.14 7.72 6.45
C LEU A 28 -1.14 8.89 7.44
N ASN A 29 -0.60 10.02 7.00
CA ASN A 29 -0.85 11.28 7.70
C ASN A 29 -2.22 11.87 7.30
N ALA A 30 -2.65 12.93 7.99
CA ALA A 30 -3.95 13.55 7.77
C ALA A 30 -4.16 14.02 6.31
N GLU A 31 -3.14 14.61 5.69
CA GLU A 31 -3.24 15.09 4.30
C GLU A 31 -3.32 13.94 3.29
N GLU A 32 -2.59 12.85 3.53
CA GLU A 32 -2.64 11.64 2.70
C GLU A 32 -4.00 10.95 2.81
N ALA A 33 -4.55 10.87 4.03
CA ALA A 33 -5.89 10.36 4.28
C ALA A 33 -6.97 11.23 3.59
N ASP A 34 -6.83 12.55 3.65
CA ASP A 34 -7.72 13.48 2.95
C ASP A 34 -7.65 13.29 1.43
N LYS A 35 -6.45 13.18 0.85
CA LYS A 35 -6.29 12.87 -0.59
C LYS A 35 -7.00 11.58 -0.97
N LEU A 36 -6.89 10.52 -0.17
CA LEU A 36 -7.61 9.27 -0.46
C LEU A 36 -9.12 9.42 -0.32
N ARG A 37 -9.61 10.23 0.62
CA ARG A 37 -11.04 10.50 0.77
C ARG A 37 -11.61 11.24 -0.45
N ASP A 38 -10.85 12.17 -1.00
CA ASP A 38 -11.30 13.05 -2.10
C ASP A 38 -11.31 12.38 -3.48
N THR A 39 -10.74 11.18 -3.63
CA THR A 39 -10.70 10.45 -4.91
C THR A 39 -12.00 9.71 -5.27
N ALA A 40 -13.10 9.90 -4.53
CA ALA A 40 -14.41 9.27 -4.80
C ALA A 40 -14.40 7.73 -4.97
N GLN A 41 -13.36 7.04 -4.49
CA GLN A 41 -13.10 5.60 -4.70
C GLN A 41 -12.59 5.21 -6.11
N GLU A 42 -12.09 6.14 -6.92
CA GLU A 42 -11.51 5.86 -8.24
C GLU A 42 -10.25 4.97 -8.16
N PRO A 43 -10.30 3.70 -8.63
CA PRO A 43 -9.23 2.72 -8.44
C PRO A 43 -7.83 3.16 -8.90
N ASN A 44 -7.72 3.75 -10.08
CA ASN A 44 -6.44 4.14 -10.68
C ASN A 44 -5.82 5.32 -9.92
N GLU A 45 -6.62 6.30 -9.51
CA GLU A 45 -6.08 7.45 -8.76
C GLU A 45 -5.69 7.03 -7.34
N ARG A 46 -6.45 6.15 -6.69
CA ARG A 46 -6.08 5.59 -5.37
C ARG A 46 -4.77 4.83 -5.41
N LEU A 47 -4.60 3.91 -6.38
CA LEU A 47 -3.33 3.18 -6.54
C LEU A 47 -2.15 4.12 -6.80
N LYS A 48 -2.36 5.16 -7.62
CA LYS A 48 -1.32 6.18 -7.87
C LYS A 48 -0.96 6.94 -6.59
N LEU A 49 -1.93 7.28 -5.74
CA LEU A 49 -1.69 7.93 -4.45
C LEU A 49 -0.89 7.03 -3.50
N TYR A 50 -1.27 5.76 -3.34
CA TYR A 50 -0.55 4.83 -2.47
C TYR A 50 0.92 4.65 -2.89
N VAL A 51 1.19 4.52 -4.20
CA VAL A 51 2.58 4.49 -4.72
C VAL A 51 3.32 5.78 -4.37
N GLY A 52 2.66 6.94 -4.46
CA GLY A 52 3.22 8.22 -4.04
C GLY A 52 3.56 8.27 -2.55
N PHE A 53 2.69 7.75 -1.69
CA PHE A 53 2.92 7.72 -0.23
C PHE A 53 4.06 6.77 0.13
N ALA A 54 4.13 5.59 -0.49
CA ALA A 54 5.23 4.64 -0.30
C ALA A 54 6.58 5.29 -0.69
N ARG A 55 6.62 6.00 -1.82
CA ARG A 55 7.81 6.76 -2.24
C ARG A 55 8.20 7.85 -1.22
N ALA A 56 7.23 8.54 -0.64
CA ALA A 56 7.48 9.55 0.40
C ALA A 56 8.07 8.93 1.68
N ARG A 57 7.63 7.72 2.08
CA ARG A 57 8.23 6.99 3.20
C ARG A 57 9.68 6.58 2.91
N LEU A 58 9.98 6.06 1.71
CA LEU A 58 11.35 5.76 1.31
C LEU A 58 12.26 7.00 1.30
N THR A 59 11.76 8.13 0.79
CA THR A 59 12.50 9.40 0.85
C THR A 59 12.84 9.79 2.28
N SER A 60 11.89 9.62 3.21
CA SER A 60 12.10 9.91 4.63
C SER A 60 13.10 8.94 5.27
N ILE A 61 13.06 7.65 4.91
CA ILE A 61 14.04 6.64 5.35
C ILE A 61 15.45 7.06 4.91
N GLN A 62 15.63 7.46 3.65
CA GLN A 62 16.92 7.92 3.14
C GLN A 62 17.44 9.15 3.89
N GLN A 63 16.57 10.11 4.24
CA GLN A 63 16.95 11.28 5.03
C GLN A 63 17.44 10.90 6.43
N VAL A 64 16.73 10.01 7.13
CA VAL A 64 17.14 9.52 8.46
C VAL A 64 18.42 8.68 8.38
N LEU A 65 18.60 7.90 7.31
CA LEU A 65 19.83 7.15 7.08
C LEU A 65 21.04 8.08 6.91
N ALA A 66 20.87 9.22 6.22
CA ALA A 66 21.91 10.21 5.98
C ALA A 66 22.26 11.04 7.24
N ASP A 67 21.29 11.29 8.12
CA ASP A 67 21.54 11.98 9.39
C ASP A 67 21.97 11.01 10.50
N THR A 68 23.27 10.73 10.56
CA THR A 68 23.87 9.87 11.59
C THR A 68 23.73 10.39 13.03
N LYS A 69 23.30 11.64 13.22
CA LYS A 69 23.12 12.27 14.54
C LYS A 69 21.65 12.47 14.90
N ALA A 70 20.73 11.98 14.07
CA ALA A 70 19.30 12.05 14.33
C ALA A 70 18.97 11.47 15.71
N LYS A 71 18.20 12.22 16.50
CA LYS A 71 17.70 11.73 17.79
C LYS A 71 16.75 10.56 17.55
N ASP A 72 16.89 9.49 18.31
CA ASP A 72 16.02 8.29 18.20
C ASP A 72 16.02 7.68 16.77
N ARG A 73 17.15 7.80 16.05
CA ARG A 73 17.32 7.39 14.64
C ARG A 73 16.78 6.00 14.33
N SER A 74 17.18 4.99 15.11
CA SER A 74 16.75 3.60 14.91
C SER A 74 15.24 3.43 15.04
N LYS A 75 14.62 4.13 15.99
CA LYS A 75 13.17 4.14 16.16
C LYS A 75 12.49 4.79 14.96
N GLN A 76 13.01 5.92 14.48
CA GLN A 76 12.47 6.59 13.29
C GLN A 76 12.55 5.68 12.06
N LEU A 77 13.69 5.01 11.85
CA LEU A 77 13.87 4.05 10.75
C LEU A 77 12.89 2.89 10.87
N HIS A 78 12.75 2.32 12.08
CA HIS A 78 11.82 1.24 12.33
C HIS A 78 10.38 1.65 11.98
N ASP A 79 9.90 2.74 12.56
CA ASP A 79 8.55 3.25 12.35
C ASP A 79 8.29 3.54 10.85
N LEU A 80 9.25 4.16 10.15
CA LEU A 80 9.10 4.48 8.72
C LEU A 80 9.10 3.24 7.83
N LEU A 81 9.90 2.22 8.16
CA LEU A 81 9.91 0.95 7.45
C LEU A 81 8.60 0.17 7.68
N GLU A 82 8.05 0.24 8.89
CA GLU A 82 6.73 -0.35 9.21
C GLU A 82 5.60 0.33 8.42
N ASP A 83 5.63 1.66 8.30
CA ASP A 83 4.66 2.39 7.45
C ASP A 83 4.81 1.99 5.99
N PHE A 84 6.06 1.90 5.51
CA PHE A 84 6.32 1.51 4.15
C PHE A 84 5.81 0.09 3.86
N ALA A 85 6.07 -0.87 4.75
CA ALA A 85 5.54 -2.24 4.65
C ALA A 85 4.01 -2.23 4.62
N THR A 86 3.38 -1.48 5.51
CA THR A 86 1.92 -1.35 5.54
C THR A 86 1.37 -0.76 4.24
N LEU A 87 2.00 0.28 3.69
CA LEU A 87 1.62 0.84 2.39
C LEU A 87 1.81 -0.15 1.23
N CYS A 88 2.83 -1.01 1.28
CA CYS A 88 3.02 -2.08 0.31
C CYS A 88 1.86 -3.07 0.36
N ASP A 89 1.46 -3.50 1.56
CA ASP A 89 0.30 -4.38 1.72
C ASP A 89 -0.99 -3.71 1.23
N GLU A 90 -1.20 -2.42 1.55
CA GLU A 90 -2.37 -1.68 1.04
C GLU A 90 -2.38 -1.60 -0.49
N ILE A 91 -1.22 -1.42 -1.15
CA ILE A 91 -1.13 -1.46 -2.62
C ILE A 91 -1.56 -2.84 -3.12
N GLY A 92 -1.03 -3.92 -2.54
CA GLY A 92 -1.38 -5.30 -2.90
C GLY A 92 -2.87 -5.59 -2.74
N ASP A 93 -3.41 -5.33 -1.54
CA ASP A 93 -4.81 -5.54 -1.19
C ASP A 93 -5.75 -4.78 -2.15
N ASN A 94 -5.42 -3.53 -2.50
CA ASN A 94 -6.21 -2.75 -3.46
C ASN A 94 -6.07 -3.27 -4.90
N VAL A 95 -4.86 -3.67 -5.34
CA VAL A 95 -4.66 -4.29 -6.66
C VAL A 95 -5.52 -5.54 -6.83
N GLU A 96 -5.50 -6.44 -5.84
CA GLU A 96 -6.31 -7.65 -5.85
C GLU A 96 -7.80 -7.34 -5.85
N THR A 97 -8.25 -6.45 -4.96
CA THR A 97 -9.66 -6.06 -4.83
C THR A 97 -10.19 -5.48 -6.13
N TYR A 98 -9.49 -4.51 -6.71
CA TYR A 98 -9.92 -3.88 -7.95
C TYR A 98 -9.89 -4.83 -9.14
N HIS A 99 -8.92 -5.75 -9.17
CA HIS A 99 -8.88 -6.81 -10.17
C HIS A 99 -10.05 -7.80 -10.04
N ALA A 100 -10.35 -8.24 -8.82
CA ALA A 100 -11.47 -9.14 -8.52
C ALA A 100 -12.80 -8.51 -8.97
N ASP A 101 -12.97 -7.22 -8.69
CA ASP A 101 -14.12 -6.41 -9.09
C ASP A 101 -14.17 -6.08 -10.60
N LYS A 102 -13.16 -6.50 -11.37
CA LYS A 102 -13.04 -6.27 -12.82
C LYS A 102 -12.88 -4.80 -13.22
N TRP A 103 -12.33 -3.95 -12.38
CA TRP A 103 -11.92 -2.61 -12.80
C TRP A 103 -10.71 -2.68 -13.75
N ASP A 104 -10.72 -1.83 -14.78
CA ASP A 104 -9.57 -1.63 -15.67
C ASP A 104 -8.53 -0.74 -14.97
N ILE A 105 -7.63 -1.39 -14.23
CA ILE A 105 -6.52 -0.73 -13.54
C ILE A 105 -5.20 -0.93 -14.27
N ARG A 106 -5.20 -1.31 -15.55
CA ARG A 106 -3.96 -1.54 -16.32
C ARG A 106 -3.06 -0.32 -16.37
N LYS A 107 -3.62 0.90 -16.29
CA LYS A 107 -2.85 2.14 -16.26
C LYS A 107 -2.11 2.28 -14.93
N SER A 108 -2.81 2.15 -13.80
CA SER A 108 -2.16 2.22 -12.49
C SER A 108 -1.26 1.02 -12.20
N LEU A 109 -1.56 -0.18 -12.71
CA LEU A 109 -0.67 -1.35 -12.58
C LEU A 109 0.72 -1.09 -13.18
N LYS A 110 0.82 -0.34 -14.28
CA LYS A 110 2.13 0.07 -14.82
C LYS A 110 2.88 0.98 -13.85
N ILE A 111 2.17 1.93 -13.23
CA ILE A 111 2.72 2.83 -12.21
C ILE A 111 3.19 2.05 -10.98
N VAL A 112 2.37 1.08 -10.53
CA VAL A 112 2.70 0.18 -9.42
C VAL A 112 3.97 -0.60 -9.75
N ILE A 113 4.06 -1.28 -10.89
CA ILE A 113 5.23 -2.09 -11.28
C ILE A 113 6.50 -1.26 -11.42
N GLU A 114 6.40 -0.06 -12.01
CA GLU A 114 7.52 0.87 -12.12
C GLU A 114 7.99 1.33 -10.73
N GLY A 115 7.06 1.77 -9.89
CA GLY A 115 7.35 2.14 -8.50
C GLY A 115 7.94 0.98 -7.70
N SER A 116 7.43 -0.24 -7.84
CA SER A 116 7.98 -1.41 -7.17
C SER A 116 9.44 -1.66 -7.57
N SER A 117 9.77 -1.49 -8.85
CA SER A 117 11.14 -1.70 -9.34
C SER A 117 12.11 -0.66 -8.77
N GLU A 118 11.67 0.59 -8.66
CA GLU A 118 12.39 1.66 -7.96
C GLU A 118 12.60 1.30 -6.48
N PHE A 119 11.54 0.95 -5.77
CA PHE A 119 11.60 0.62 -4.34
C PHE A 119 12.48 -0.60 -4.06
N GLN A 120 12.45 -1.61 -4.93
CA GLN A 120 13.28 -2.81 -4.81
C GLN A 120 14.77 -2.48 -4.92
N ALA A 121 15.14 -1.55 -5.79
CA ALA A 121 16.51 -1.08 -5.91
C ALA A 121 16.96 -0.33 -4.65
N GLU A 122 16.10 0.52 -4.10
CA GLU A 122 16.41 1.28 -2.89
C GLU A 122 16.52 0.39 -1.65
N LEU A 123 15.54 -0.48 -1.38
CA LEU A 123 15.60 -1.38 -0.23
C LEU A 123 16.79 -2.35 -0.30
N ARG A 124 17.18 -2.78 -1.51
CA ARG A 124 18.40 -3.57 -1.70
C ARG A 124 19.64 -2.79 -1.26
N ALA A 125 19.78 -1.54 -1.70
CA ALA A 125 20.91 -0.69 -1.30
C ALA A 125 20.93 -0.42 0.22
N ILE A 126 19.75 -0.26 0.84
CA ILE A 126 19.62 -0.12 2.30
C ILE A 126 20.00 -1.42 3.02
N SER A 127 19.57 -2.57 2.49
CA SER A 127 19.87 -3.89 3.05
C SER A 127 21.36 -4.22 2.97
N GLU A 128 22.03 -3.93 1.85
CA GLU A 128 23.48 -4.11 1.69
C GLU A 128 24.26 -3.29 2.73
N LYS A 129 23.84 -2.05 3.00
CA LYS A 129 24.44 -1.21 4.04
C LYS A 129 24.13 -1.71 5.45
N THR A 130 22.91 -2.22 5.68
CA THR A 130 22.44 -2.66 7.00
C THR A 130 23.07 -4.00 7.41
N ASN A 131 23.33 -4.88 6.45
CA ASN A 131 23.86 -6.23 6.69
C ASN A 131 25.36 -6.39 6.34
N GLY A 132 25.98 -5.34 5.80
CA GLY A 132 27.37 -5.35 5.35
C GLY A 132 28.40 -5.05 6.45
N PRO A 133 29.70 -5.06 6.10
CA PRO A 133 30.78 -4.78 7.05
C PRO A 133 30.77 -3.35 7.60
N GLU A 134 30.10 -2.41 6.91
CA GLU A 134 29.94 -1.00 7.31
C GLU A 134 28.57 -0.75 7.97
N ALA A 135 27.93 -1.79 8.49
CA ALA A 135 26.63 -1.68 9.15
C ALA A 135 26.63 -0.65 10.29
N PRO A 136 25.61 0.24 10.35
CA PRO A 136 25.44 1.15 11.48
C PRO A 136 25.35 0.40 12.81
N PRO A 137 25.88 0.93 13.93
CA PRO A 137 25.80 0.27 15.24
C PRO A 137 24.37 -0.01 15.71
N ASP A 138 23.39 0.73 15.19
CA ASP A 138 21.98 0.62 15.48
C ASP A 138 21.19 -0.24 14.47
N ALA A 139 21.86 -0.84 13.48
CA ALA A 139 21.25 -1.65 12.41
C ALA A 139 20.35 -2.78 12.93
N GLU A 140 20.78 -3.45 14.00
CA GLU A 140 20.03 -4.55 14.65
C GLU A 140 18.62 -4.14 15.08
N GLN A 141 18.37 -2.85 15.31
CA GLN A 141 17.08 -2.34 15.81
C GLN A 141 16.03 -2.17 14.71
N TYR A 142 16.43 -2.15 13.43
CA TYR A 142 15.51 -1.94 12.30
C TYR A 142 15.70 -2.95 11.15
N LYS A 143 16.71 -3.83 11.20
CA LYS A 143 16.98 -4.78 10.11
C LYS A 143 15.85 -5.78 9.85
N PHE A 144 15.10 -6.17 10.88
CA PHE A 144 13.98 -7.11 10.72
C PHE A 144 12.80 -6.47 10.02
N VAL A 145 12.39 -5.26 10.43
CA VAL A 145 11.34 -4.52 9.73
C VAL A 145 11.76 -4.11 8.31
N LEU A 146 13.06 -3.91 8.05
CA LEU A 146 13.58 -3.76 6.68
C LEU A 146 13.37 -5.03 5.84
N GLN A 147 13.60 -6.21 6.43
CA GLN A 147 13.32 -7.47 5.77
C GLN A 147 11.82 -7.62 5.49
N ASP A 148 10.97 -7.39 6.50
CA ASP A 148 9.51 -7.47 6.36
C ASP A 148 9.00 -6.52 5.26
N ALA A 149 9.47 -5.27 5.25
CA ALA A 149 9.18 -4.30 4.20
C ALA A 149 9.60 -4.77 2.80
N THR A 150 10.75 -5.45 2.70
CA THR A 150 11.24 -6.02 1.45
C THR A 150 10.39 -7.19 0.99
N GLU A 151 9.93 -8.03 1.90
CA GLU A 151 9.05 -9.17 1.62
C GLU A 151 7.67 -8.69 1.15
N SER A 152 7.01 -7.77 1.88
CA SER A 152 5.75 -7.16 1.46
C SER A 152 5.86 -6.54 0.07
N LEU A 153 6.94 -5.79 -0.20
CA LEU A 153 7.19 -5.20 -1.51
C LEU A 153 7.29 -6.24 -2.63
N ASN A 154 8.07 -7.30 -2.41
CA ASN A 154 8.30 -8.31 -3.44
C ASN A 154 7.01 -9.08 -3.75
N ASN A 155 6.22 -9.41 -2.73
CA ASN A 155 4.97 -10.13 -2.89
C ASN A 155 4.00 -9.37 -3.81
N TYR A 156 3.63 -8.13 -3.46
CA TYR A 156 2.67 -7.39 -4.28
C TYR A 156 3.23 -7.03 -5.66
N ALA A 157 4.55 -6.85 -5.79
CA ALA A 157 5.17 -6.52 -7.08
C ALA A 157 5.02 -7.66 -8.10
N ASP A 158 5.17 -8.90 -7.65
CA ASP A 158 4.98 -10.08 -8.48
C ASP A 158 3.50 -10.28 -8.84
N ASP A 159 2.61 -10.08 -7.87
CA ASP A 159 1.15 -10.13 -8.09
C ASP A 159 0.70 -9.05 -9.08
N ALA A 160 1.20 -7.82 -8.96
CA ALA A 160 0.88 -6.74 -9.90
C ALA A 160 1.30 -7.06 -11.34
N ARG A 161 2.46 -7.70 -11.54
CA ARG A 161 2.92 -8.16 -12.87
C ARG A 161 2.01 -9.25 -13.42
N HIS A 162 1.63 -10.22 -12.59
CA HIS A 162 0.71 -11.30 -12.96
C HIS A 162 -0.67 -10.73 -13.35
N ILE A 163 -1.27 -9.92 -12.48
CA ILE A 163 -2.58 -9.30 -12.67
C ILE A 163 -2.60 -8.40 -13.92
N LEU A 164 -1.50 -7.71 -14.25
CA LEU A 164 -1.43 -6.94 -15.50
C LEU A 164 -1.57 -7.85 -16.73
N GLN A 165 -0.98 -9.04 -16.72
CA GLN A 165 -1.13 -10.01 -17.81
C GLN A 165 -2.59 -10.49 -17.92
N GLU A 166 -3.22 -10.80 -16.80
CA GLU A 166 -4.62 -11.21 -16.74
C GLU A 166 -5.57 -10.11 -17.23
N GLN A 167 -5.37 -8.87 -16.80
CA GLN A 167 -6.18 -7.75 -17.27
C GLN A 167 -5.99 -7.48 -18.76
N ASN A 168 -4.79 -7.68 -19.31
CA ASN A 168 -4.59 -7.60 -20.75
C ASN A 168 -5.38 -8.67 -21.52
N ALA A 169 -5.57 -9.86 -20.96
CA ALA A 169 -6.44 -10.88 -21.54
C ALA A 169 -7.92 -10.49 -21.42
N LEU A 170 -8.37 -10.08 -20.23
CA LEU A 170 -9.76 -9.66 -19.97
C LEU A 170 -10.17 -8.45 -20.82
N ALA A 171 -9.24 -7.52 -21.08
CA ALA A 171 -9.48 -6.34 -21.91
C ALA A 171 -9.77 -6.70 -23.37
N LYS A 172 -9.12 -7.74 -23.92
CA LYS A 172 -9.39 -8.22 -25.29
C LYS A 172 -10.84 -8.71 -25.42
N ASP A 173 -11.34 -9.34 -24.37
CA ASP A 173 -12.72 -9.83 -24.26
C ASP A 173 -13.72 -8.73 -23.83
N LYS A 174 -13.26 -7.48 -23.61
CA LYS A 174 -14.07 -6.36 -23.08
C LYS A 174 -14.75 -6.67 -21.74
N LYS A 175 -14.08 -7.44 -20.87
CA LYS A 175 -14.59 -7.88 -19.55
C LYS A 175 -14.21 -6.94 -18.39
N LEU A 176 -13.68 -5.76 -18.66
CA LEU A 176 -13.26 -4.80 -17.63
C LEU A 176 -14.16 -3.56 -17.63
N LYS A 177 -14.50 -3.09 -16.43
CA LYS A 177 -15.18 -1.83 -16.14
C LYS A 177 -14.18 -0.69 -16.26
N LYS A 178 -14.59 0.43 -16.86
CA LYS A 178 -13.75 1.63 -16.93
C LYS A 178 -14.28 2.65 -15.93
N GLU A 179 -13.36 3.42 -15.37
CA GLU A 179 -13.69 4.67 -14.68
C GLU A 179 -14.39 5.63 -15.64
N GLU A 180 -15.26 6.48 -15.10
CA GLU A 180 -16.05 7.45 -15.86
C GLU A 180 -15.24 8.66 -16.34
#